data_AF-A0A9W9J969-F1
#
_entry.id   AF-A0A9W9J969-F1
#
_cell.length_a   1.000
_cell.length_b   1.000
_cell.length_c   1.000
_cell.angle_alpha   90.00
_cell.angle_beta   90.00
_cell.angle_gamma   90.00
#
_symmetry.space_group_name_H-M   'P 1'
#
loop_
_entity.id
_entity.type
_entity.pdbx_description
1 polymer ?
#
loop_
_entity_poly.entity_id
_entity_poly.type
_entity_poly.pdbx_seq_one_letter_code
_entity_poly.pdbx_strand_id
1 'polypeptide(L)'
;MASPVYTSAGRQRSLTSNIRPDAAWINNGHPPFEHPIPSLPDRNNMVVRPNPNQDDTKSISWVTEEVGYFDPDMTEENHIRCVRGAMYFSHVLAFVNNLRAISVFKPEDAMRYNVHACLESLRELPLQEGWCRRLLERFSPSEYTALAEVHGKIHTFEETQSCRSLVTWSHNVLRRLQCDAKYTNATQHEQLVTLHGLLDPVLQKRLARPLPQTSIAEFVKDLDDTYLELYYADSFKRDEMATEAGKSSIWIPSEVGYFAPDQTLTHHVHREHGILYFQDVYAFVNYMRAIAETTREDAIRTNLYLCLRDKALEWWVAELSSQERQNLRTKPLEDGWFHILQVRFHPIEEVADEQLYETKYGWDAVKAEYPAVVWAHTMLRHHQAMKPSRLFAELLGIWNAFEPELQEDLEKPTENTSLAGFMANIDKCYNKWRWFVMTDRK
;
A
#
# COMPACT_ATOMS: atom_id res chain seq x y z
N MET A 1 -13.82 72.99 10.39
CA MET A 1 -14.76 72.55 11.45
C MET A 1 -14.22 71.21 11.96
N ALA A 2 -13.29 71.23 12.91
CA ALA A 2 -13.50 71.34 14.36
C ALA A 2 -14.04 70.05 14.98
N SER A 3 -13.21 69.43 15.84
CA SER A 3 -13.41 68.23 16.65
C SER A 3 -14.58 68.33 17.65
N PRO A 4 -14.89 67.24 18.40
CA PRO A 4 -14.26 67.04 19.73
C PRO A 4 -13.90 65.54 19.98
N VAL A 5 -12.74 65.16 20.54
CA VAL A 5 -12.26 65.22 21.94
C VAL A 5 -13.25 64.69 22.99
N TYR A 6 -12.94 63.52 23.55
CA TYR A 6 -13.15 63.21 24.98
C TYR A 6 -11.98 62.39 25.52
N THR A 7 -11.42 62.91 26.61
CA THR A 7 -10.36 62.39 27.48
C THR A 7 -10.93 61.47 28.57
N SER A 8 -10.15 60.51 29.07
CA SER A 8 -9.62 60.52 30.45
C SER A 8 -9.04 59.17 30.92
N ALA A 9 -7.95 59.30 31.71
CA ALA A 9 -7.43 58.48 32.81
C ALA A 9 -7.11 56.98 32.53
N GLY A 10 -5.94 56.42 32.83
CA GLY A 10 -4.93 56.78 33.82
C GLY A 10 -4.78 55.66 34.86
N ARG A 11 -3.80 54.77 34.71
CA ARG A 11 -3.11 54.12 35.84
C ARG A 11 -1.80 53.46 35.42
N GLN A 12 -0.71 54.07 35.86
CA GLN A 12 0.59 53.43 36.01
C GLN A 12 0.54 52.43 37.17
N ARG A 13 1.18 51.27 37.00
CA ARG A 13 2.00 50.64 38.06
C ARG A 13 3.25 50.04 37.44
N SER A 14 4.37 50.69 37.74
CA SER A 14 5.71 50.14 37.68
C SER A 14 5.94 49.24 38.90
N LEU A 15 6.60 48.09 38.75
CA LEU A 15 7.46 47.40 39.73
C LEU A 15 8.38 46.46 38.92
N THR A 16 9.65 46.84 38.68
CA THR A 16 10.86 46.31 39.35
C THR A 16 11.04 44.79 39.17
N SER A 17 11.84 44.34 38.20
CA SER A 17 13.31 44.11 38.26
C SER A 17 13.74 42.83 38.99
N ASN A 18 14.57 42.05 38.27
CA ASN A 18 15.60 41.11 38.72
C ASN A 18 15.14 39.76 39.26
N ILE A 19 15.39 38.68 38.51
CA ILE A 19 16.25 37.54 38.92
C ILE A 19 16.99 37.00 37.67
N ARG A 20 18.30 36.77 37.81
CA ARG A 20 19.24 36.20 36.82
C ARG A 20 19.13 34.66 36.74
N PRO A 21 19.76 34.02 35.74
CA PRO A 21 19.57 32.61 35.43
C PRO A 21 20.53 31.72 36.23
N ASP A 22 20.04 30.59 36.72
CA ASP A 22 20.89 29.48 37.15
C ASP A 22 20.73 28.31 36.18
N ALA A 23 21.85 28.04 35.50
CA ALA A 23 22.13 26.85 34.73
C ALA A 23 22.52 25.72 35.70
N ALA A 24 21.95 24.53 35.50
CA ALA A 24 22.61 23.23 35.71
C ALA A 24 21.55 22.13 35.55
N TRP A 25 21.40 21.57 34.35
CA TRP A 25 20.90 20.21 34.21
C TRP A 25 21.94 19.38 33.46
N ILE A 26 22.33 18.33 34.15
CA ILE A 26 23.46 17.46 33.87
C ILE A 26 23.10 16.53 32.72
N ASN A 27 24.05 16.46 31.80
CA ASN A 27 24.17 15.56 30.69
C ASN A 27 24.26 14.11 31.20
N ASN A 28 23.24 13.29 30.94
CA ASN A 28 23.33 11.82 31.08
C ASN A 28 23.08 11.21 29.71
N GLY A 29 24.17 10.80 29.07
CA GLY A 29 24.14 10.07 27.81
C GLY A 29 23.46 8.71 27.97
N HIS A 30 22.50 8.44 27.09
CA HIS A 30 22.07 7.10 26.76
C HIS A 30 22.62 6.74 25.37
N PRO A 31 23.21 5.54 25.18
CA PRO A 31 23.65 5.09 23.87
C PRO A 31 22.45 4.68 23.00
N PRO A 32 22.55 4.78 21.67
CA PRO A 32 21.49 4.32 20.77
C PRO A 32 21.43 2.79 20.76
N PHE A 33 20.23 2.25 20.92
CA PHE A 33 19.94 0.82 20.75
C PHE A 33 19.97 0.49 19.25
N GLU A 34 21.02 -0.21 18.80
CA GLU A 34 21.01 -0.95 17.55
C GLU A 34 20.46 -2.35 17.81
N HIS A 35 19.28 -2.66 17.27
CA HIS A 35 18.87 -4.03 16.98
C HIS A 35 18.83 -4.23 15.46
N PRO A 36 19.39 -5.32 14.92
CA PRO A 36 19.34 -5.60 13.49
C PRO A 36 17.90 -5.94 13.06
N ILE A 37 17.44 -5.28 12.00
CA ILE A 37 16.17 -5.58 11.33
C ILE A 37 16.33 -6.92 10.60
N PRO A 38 15.52 -7.96 10.88
CA PRO A 38 15.55 -9.19 10.12
C PRO A 38 14.88 -8.97 8.74
N SER A 39 15.54 -9.45 7.69
CA SER A 39 15.06 -9.44 6.31
C SER A 39 13.71 -10.17 6.16
N LEU A 40 12.77 -9.54 5.46
CA LEU A 40 11.47 -10.10 5.08
C LEU A 40 11.62 -11.27 4.09
N PRO A 41 10.84 -12.37 4.23
CA PRO A 41 10.86 -13.46 3.26
C PRO A 41 9.93 -13.20 2.05
N ASP A 42 10.26 -13.88 0.96
CA ASP A 42 9.68 -13.79 -0.38
C ASP A 42 8.17 -14.16 -0.43
N ARG A 43 7.38 -13.38 -1.19
CA ARG A 43 5.89 -13.35 -1.17
C ARG A 43 5.20 -14.64 -1.65
N ASN A 44 5.93 -15.55 -2.31
CA ASN A 44 5.34 -16.74 -2.93
C ASN A 44 5.38 -18.01 -2.04
N ASN A 45 5.79 -17.91 -0.78
CA ASN A 45 5.77 -19.02 0.18
C ASN A 45 5.38 -18.56 1.59
N MET A 46 4.13 -18.09 1.76
CA MET A 46 3.57 -17.82 3.10
C MET A 46 3.14 -19.12 3.80
N VAL A 47 4.11 -19.98 4.12
CA VAL A 47 4.00 -20.91 5.24
C VAL A 47 4.90 -20.35 6.32
N VAL A 48 4.32 -19.78 7.38
CA VAL A 48 5.05 -19.32 8.56
C VAL A 48 5.69 -20.55 9.20
N ARG A 49 7.00 -20.76 8.98
CA ARG A 49 7.77 -21.81 9.65
C ARG A 49 8.29 -21.24 10.98
N PRO A 50 7.98 -21.84 12.14
CA PRO A 50 8.55 -21.39 13.39
C PRO A 50 10.05 -21.71 13.47
N ASN A 51 10.80 -20.82 14.12
CA ASN A 51 12.25 -20.96 14.36
C ASN A 51 12.50 -22.10 15.38
N PRO A 52 13.24 -23.17 15.02
CA PRO A 52 13.42 -24.34 15.90
C PRO A 52 14.32 -24.10 17.12
N ASN A 53 14.90 -22.90 17.27
CA ASN A 53 15.80 -22.56 18.38
C ASN A 53 15.19 -21.61 19.43
N GLN A 54 13.85 -21.48 19.47
CA GLN A 54 13.18 -20.59 20.42
C GLN A 54 12.75 -21.36 21.67
N ASP A 55 13.27 -20.94 22.82
CA ASP A 55 13.15 -21.56 24.15
C ASP A 55 11.67 -21.81 24.57
N ASP A 56 11.33 -23.07 24.83
CA ASP A 56 9.97 -23.68 24.87
C ASP A 56 9.10 -23.35 26.10
N THR A 57 9.40 -22.27 26.82
CA THR A 57 8.62 -21.88 28.02
C THR A 57 7.85 -20.57 27.89
N LYS A 58 7.90 -19.91 26.72
CA LYS A 58 7.08 -18.73 26.45
C LYS A 58 5.69 -19.12 25.92
N SER A 59 4.72 -19.08 26.83
CA SER A 59 3.28 -18.90 26.62
C SER A 59 2.68 -19.59 25.38
N ILE A 60 2.05 -20.75 25.58
CA ILE A 60 1.14 -21.42 24.63
C ILE A 60 -0.19 -20.63 24.49
N SER A 61 -0.15 -19.31 24.64
CA SER A 61 -1.30 -18.44 24.46
C SER A 61 -1.41 -18.08 22.99
N TRP A 62 -2.53 -18.43 22.37
CA TRP A 62 -2.86 -17.89 21.06
C TRP A 62 -3.10 -16.39 21.16
N VAL A 63 -2.78 -15.71 20.07
CA VAL A 63 -3.28 -14.37 19.78
C VAL A 63 -4.34 -14.59 18.70
N THR A 64 -5.57 -14.09 18.87
CA THR A 64 -6.70 -14.38 17.96
C THR A 64 -6.36 -14.02 16.51
N GLU A 65 -5.48 -13.04 16.35
CA GLU A 65 -4.86 -12.54 15.14
C GLU A 65 -4.08 -13.63 14.37
N GLU A 66 -3.54 -14.66 15.04
CA GLU A 66 -2.85 -15.80 14.41
C GLU A 66 -3.81 -16.80 13.74
N VAL A 67 -5.04 -16.91 14.25
CA VAL A 67 -6.09 -17.81 13.70
C VAL A 67 -6.85 -17.13 12.59
N GLY A 68 -7.00 -15.81 12.74
CA GLY A 68 -7.92 -15.00 12.01
C GLY A 68 -9.39 -15.18 12.43
N TYR A 69 -10.22 -14.32 11.88
CA TYR A 69 -11.64 -14.16 12.17
C TYR A 69 -12.46 -14.69 10.99
N PHE A 70 -13.58 -15.35 11.28
CA PHE A 70 -14.55 -15.70 10.24
C PHE A 70 -15.70 -14.70 10.27
N ASP A 71 -15.88 -13.95 9.18
CA ASP A 71 -16.92 -12.93 9.02
C ASP A 71 -17.72 -13.22 7.73
N PRO A 72 -18.85 -13.94 7.81
CA PRO A 72 -19.62 -14.33 6.63
C PRO A 72 -20.29 -13.14 5.92
N ASP A 73 -20.39 -11.98 6.56
CA ASP A 73 -21.03 -10.78 6.00
C ASP A 73 -20.04 -9.90 5.21
N MET A 74 -18.75 -10.25 5.22
CA MET A 74 -17.74 -9.53 4.44
C MET A 74 -17.94 -9.74 2.93
N THR A 75 -17.93 -8.63 2.18
CA THR A 75 -18.21 -8.60 0.73
C THR A 75 -17.39 -9.60 -0.08
N GLU A 76 -18.03 -10.29 -1.05
CA GLU A 76 -17.43 -11.36 -1.84
C GLU A 76 -16.13 -10.99 -2.58
N GLU A 77 -15.85 -9.71 -2.81
CA GLU A 77 -14.66 -9.29 -3.55
C GLU A 77 -13.34 -9.52 -2.78
N ASN A 78 -13.38 -9.66 -1.44
CA ASN A 78 -12.18 -9.83 -0.61
C ASN A 78 -12.34 -10.99 0.37
N HIS A 79 -12.18 -12.21 -0.12
CA HIS A 79 -12.44 -13.42 0.68
C HIS A 79 -11.48 -13.68 1.84
N ILE A 80 -10.28 -13.12 1.75
CA ILE A 80 -9.29 -13.10 2.81
C ILE A 80 -8.76 -11.68 2.90
N ARG A 81 -8.85 -11.05 4.07
CA ARG A 81 -8.36 -9.68 4.28
C ARG A 81 -7.47 -9.65 5.52
N CYS A 82 -6.29 -9.04 5.42
CA CYS A 82 -5.49 -8.72 6.60
C CYS A 82 -5.86 -7.32 7.08
N VAL A 83 -6.35 -7.19 8.31
CA VAL A 83 -6.66 -5.90 8.95
C VAL A 83 -5.85 -5.81 10.23
N ARG A 84 -4.89 -4.88 10.26
CA ARG A 84 -4.00 -4.64 11.42
C ARG A 84 -3.26 -5.91 11.90
N GLY A 85 -2.86 -6.78 10.97
CA GLY A 85 -2.15 -8.02 11.27
C GLY A 85 -3.04 -9.24 11.54
N ALA A 86 -4.36 -9.04 11.65
CA ALA A 86 -5.31 -10.13 11.78
C ALA A 86 -5.90 -10.54 10.42
N MET A 87 -5.99 -11.84 10.17
CA MET A 87 -6.64 -12.37 8.97
C MET A 87 -8.16 -12.45 9.17
N TYR A 88 -8.94 -12.05 8.18
CA TYR A 88 -10.40 -12.17 8.15
C TYR A 88 -10.78 -13.04 6.96
N PHE A 89 -11.67 -13.99 7.16
CA PHE A 89 -12.13 -14.96 6.16
C PHE A 89 -13.63 -14.76 5.97
N SER A 90 -14.08 -14.45 4.75
CA SER A 90 -15.53 -14.44 4.45
C SER A 90 -16.08 -15.80 4.07
N HIS A 91 -15.19 -16.76 3.79
CA HIS A 91 -15.59 -18.09 3.35
C HIS A 91 -15.19 -19.17 4.36
N VAL A 92 -16.16 -19.99 4.75
CA VAL A 92 -15.98 -20.99 5.81
C VAL A 92 -14.93 -22.03 5.46
N LEU A 93 -14.84 -22.47 4.20
CA LEU A 93 -13.83 -23.44 3.77
C LEU A 93 -12.39 -22.89 3.90
N ALA A 94 -12.18 -21.61 3.59
CA ALA A 94 -10.86 -20.99 3.72
C ALA A 94 -10.46 -20.89 5.20
N PHE A 95 -11.41 -20.49 6.05
CA PHE A 95 -11.21 -20.47 7.50
C PHE A 95 -10.92 -21.86 8.07
N VAL A 96 -11.69 -22.88 7.67
CA VAL A 96 -11.49 -24.28 8.10
C VAL A 96 -10.15 -24.84 7.64
N ASN A 97 -9.71 -24.54 6.42
CA ASN A 97 -8.39 -24.96 5.95
C ASN A 97 -7.26 -24.26 6.73
N ASN A 98 -7.44 -22.98 7.08
CA ASN A 98 -6.50 -22.28 7.95
C ASN A 98 -6.45 -22.92 9.34
N LEU A 99 -7.60 -23.24 9.94
CA LEU A 99 -7.68 -23.96 11.22
C LEU A 99 -6.96 -25.31 11.14
N ARG A 100 -7.18 -26.10 10.08
CA ARG A 100 -6.48 -27.37 9.88
C ARG A 100 -4.97 -27.19 9.78
N ALA A 101 -4.51 -26.22 8.98
CA ALA A 101 -3.10 -25.93 8.82
C ALA A 101 -2.43 -25.56 10.15
N ILE A 102 -3.08 -24.70 10.95
CA ILE A 102 -2.54 -24.29 12.25
C ILE A 102 -2.57 -25.44 13.27
N SER A 103 -3.59 -26.31 13.21
CA SER A 103 -3.73 -27.46 14.13
C SER A 103 -2.60 -28.48 14.01
N VAL A 104 -1.84 -28.48 12.90
CA VAL A 104 -0.65 -29.33 12.74
C VAL A 104 0.48 -28.90 13.69
N PHE A 105 0.53 -27.61 14.02
CA PHE A 105 1.67 -27.02 14.73
C PHE A 105 1.37 -26.69 16.20
N LYS A 106 0.12 -26.80 16.65
CA LYS A 106 -0.28 -26.41 18.01
C LYS A 106 -1.22 -27.45 18.65
N PRO A 107 -1.13 -27.67 19.98
CA PRO A 107 -1.97 -28.62 20.68
C PRO A 107 -3.45 -28.22 20.68
N GLU A 108 -4.34 -29.21 20.54
CA GLU A 108 -5.79 -29.06 20.37
C GLU A 108 -6.45 -28.24 21.50
N ASP A 109 -5.96 -28.40 22.74
CA ASP A 109 -6.51 -27.74 23.93
C ASP A 109 -6.36 -26.22 23.87
N ALA A 110 -5.28 -25.72 23.28
CA ALA A 110 -5.05 -24.30 23.12
C ALA A 110 -6.01 -23.70 22.06
N MET A 111 -6.35 -24.48 21.04
CA MET A 111 -7.26 -24.09 19.95
C MET A 111 -8.71 -23.95 20.44
N ARG A 112 -9.11 -24.80 21.40
CA ARG A 112 -10.45 -24.73 22.04
C ARG A 112 -10.69 -23.35 22.66
N TYR A 113 -9.74 -22.84 23.44
CA TYR A 113 -9.87 -21.57 24.18
C TYR A 113 -10.19 -20.34 23.31
N ASN A 114 -9.69 -20.31 22.07
CA ASN A 114 -9.77 -19.09 21.24
C ASN A 114 -10.99 -19.06 20.33
N VAL A 115 -11.38 -20.22 19.81
CA VAL A 115 -12.63 -20.33 19.07
C VAL A 115 -13.84 -20.29 20.00
N HIS A 116 -13.66 -20.62 21.30
CA HIS A 116 -14.68 -20.40 22.34
C HIS A 116 -15.25 -18.98 22.34
N ALA A 117 -14.47 -17.96 21.98
CA ALA A 117 -14.93 -16.58 21.90
C ALA A 117 -15.85 -16.29 20.69
N CYS A 118 -15.79 -17.13 19.64
CA CYS A 118 -16.50 -16.88 18.39
C CYS A 118 -17.81 -17.66 18.24
N LEU A 119 -17.94 -18.87 18.82
CA LEU A 119 -19.09 -19.76 18.54
C LEU A 119 -19.49 -20.65 19.74
N GLU A 120 -20.29 -20.10 20.66
CA GLU A 120 -20.77 -20.80 21.87
C GLU A 120 -21.47 -22.16 21.59
N SER A 121 -22.04 -22.36 20.39
CA SER A 121 -22.77 -23.58 20.02
C SER A 121 -21.90 -24.81 19.73
N LEU A 122 -20.57 -24.70 19.75
CA LEU A 122 -19.64 -25.79 19.39
C LEU A 122 -18.96 -26.47 20.60
N ARG A 123 -19.37 -26.13 21.82
CA ARG A 123 -18.72 -26.44 23.11
C ARG A 123 -18.37 -27.91 23.38
N GLU A 124 -19.13 -28.87 22.84
CA GLU A 124 -19.06 -30.29 23.24
C GLU A 124 -18.41 -31.22 22.20
N LEU A 125 -17.80 -30.67 21.14
CA LEU A 125 -17.31 -31.46 20.00
C LEU A 125 -15.79 -31.50 19.90
N PRO A 126 -15.20 -32.64 19.47
CA PRO A 126 -13.77 -32.73 19.17
C PRO A 126 -13.40 -31.82 17.99
N LEU A 127 -12.24 -31.18 18.09
CA LEU A 127 -11.91 -29.98 17.31
C LEU A 127 -11.56 -30.28 15.85
N GLN A 128 -10.90 -31.42 15.59
CA GLN A 128 -10.42 -31.72 14.24
C GLN A 128 -11.53 -32.09 13.25
N GLU A 129 -12.51 -32.91 13.66
CA GLU A 129 -13.56 -33.38 12.75
C GLU A 129 -14.92 -32.75 13.05
N GLY A 130 -15.27 -32.54 14.32
CA GLY A 130 -16.59 -32.05 14.71
C GLY A 130 -16.82 -30.59 14.36
N TRP A 131 -15.83 -29.73 14.63
CA TRP A 131 -15.95 -28.29 14.41
C TRP A 131 -15.85 -27.89 12.95
N CYS A 132 -14.84 -28.40 12.26
CA CYS A 132 -14.69 -28.19 10.83
C CYS A 132 -15.95 -28.64 10.09
N ARG A 133 -16.50 -29.82 10.43
CA ARG A 133 -17.75 -30.31 9.87
C ARG A 133 -18.93 -29.39 10.19
N ARG A 134 -19.13 -28.96 11.45
CA ARG A 134 -20.27 -28.10 11.80
C ARG A 134 -20.20 -26.68 11.24
N LEU A 135 -18.99 -26.11 11.15
CA LEU A 135 -18.76 -24.84 10.48
C LEU A 135 -19.17 -24.97 9.01
N LEU A 136 -18.70 -26.01 8.33
CA LEU A 136 -19.09 -26.30 6.95
C LEU A 136 -20.59 -26.54 6.83
N GLU A 137 -21.22 -27.32 7.71
CA GLU A 137 -22.67 -27.56 7.68
C GLU A 137 -23.50 -26.30 7.90
N ARG A 138 -23.04 -25.39 8.77
CA ARG A 138 -23.78 -24.17 9.13
C ARG A 138 -23.62 -23.04 8.13
N PHE A 139 -22.42 -22.87 7.58
CA PHE A 139 -22.06 -21.69 6.78
C PHE A 139 -21.71 -22.00 5.34
N SER A 140 -21.62 -23.27 4.93
CA SER A 140 -21.53 -23.56 3.50
C SER A 140 -22.90 -23.24 2.88
N PRO A 141 -22.93 -22.53 1.74
CA PRO A 141 -24.15 -22.38 0.98
C PRO A 141 -24.73 -23.76 0.67
N SER A 142 -26.07 -23.88 0.68
CA SER A 142 -26.70 -25.14 0.28
C SER A 142 -26.22 -25.55 -1.11
N GLU A 143 -26.09 -26.85 -1.36
CA GLU A 143 -25.65 -27.40 -2.66
C GLU A 143 -26.42 -26.76 -3.83
N TYR A 144 -27.73 -26.57 -3.64
CA TYR A 144 -28.60 -25.93 -4.62
C TYR A 144 -28.26 -24.45 -4.85
N THR A 145 -27.94 -23.68 -3.80
CA THR A 145 -27.54 -22.28 -3.90
C THR A 145 -26.19 -22.13 -4.60
N ALA A 146 -25.19 -22.93 -4.19
CA ALA A 146 -23.85 -22.89 -4.77
C ALA A 146 -23.89 -23.23 -6.28
N LEU A 147 -24.62 -24.27 -6.66
CA LEU A 147 -24.79 -24.66 -8.05
C LEU A 147 -25.58 -23.63 -8.87
N ALA A 148 -26.68 -23.09 -8.34
CA ALA A 148 -27.47 -22.08 -9.06
C ALA A 148 -26.64 -20.84 -9.38
N GLU A 149 -25.74 -20.44 -8.48
CA GLU A 149 -24.86 -19.29 -8.71
C GLU A 149 -23.69 -19.59 -9.66
N VAL A 150 -23.27 -20.85 -9.78
CA VAL A 150 -22.21 -21.27 -10.72
C VAL A 150 -22.79 -21.54 -12.12
N HIS A 151 -23.89 -22.29 -12.22
CA HIS A 151 -24.49 -22.73 -13.48
C HIS A 151 -25.14 -21.61 -14.31
N GLY A 152 -25.23 -20.39 -13.79
CA GLY A 152 -25.70 -19.21 -14.52
C GLY A 152 -24.62 -18.17 -14.86
N LYS A 153 -23.38 -18.35 -14.39
CA LYS A 153 -22.31 -17.34 -14.51
C LYS A 153 -21.24 -17.83 -15.48
N ILE A 154 -21.51 -17.69 -16.78
CA ILE A 154 -20.46 -17.81 -17.80
C ILE A 154 -19.57 -16.57 -17.68
N HIS A 155 -18.26 -16.76 -17.53
CA HIS A 155 -17.33 -15.63 -17.60
C HIS A 155 -17.13 -15.25 -19.06
N THR A 156 -17.49 -14.01 -19.38
CA THR A 156 -17.42 -13.54 -20.77
C THR A 156 -16.13 -12.79 -21.05
N PHE A 157 -15.76 -12.76 -22.33
CA PHE A 157 -14.62 -12.02 -22.84
C PHE A 157 -14.77 -10.52 -22.57
N GLU A 158 -15.99 -10.01 -22.55
CA GLU A 158 -16.31 -8.63 -22.18
C GLU A 158 -16.06 -8.38 -20.68
N GLU A 159 -16.35 -9.34 -19.80
CA GLU A 159 -15.98 -9.25 -18.38
C GLU A 159 -14.46 -9.23 -18.19
N THR A 160 -13.73 -10.04 -18.95
CA THR A 160 -12.27 -10.00 -18.99
C THR A 160 -11.76 -8.63 -19.47
N GLN A 161 -12.34 -8.05 -20.53
CA GLN A 161 -11.98 -6.73 -21.05
C GLN A 161 -12.32 -5.57 -20.09
N SER A 162 -13.32 -5.74 -19.21
CA SER A 162 -13.70 -4.77 -18.18
C SER A 162 -12.90 -4.91 -16.88
N CYS A 163 -11.74 -5.57 -16.93
CA CYS A 163 -10.80 -5.74 -15.83
C CYS A 163 -11.32 -6.60 -14.66
N ARG A 164 -12.32 -7.48 -14.87
CA ARG A 164 -12.59 -8.51 -13.88
C ARG A 164 -11.49 -9.57 -13.96
N SER A 165 -10.81 -9.78 -12.83
CA SER A 165 -9.76 -10.81 -12.73
C SER A 165 -10.33 -12.20 -13.00
N LEU A 166 -9.88 -12.79 -14.10
CA LEU A 166 -10.22 -14.17 -14.49
C LEU A 166 -9.74 -15.17 -13.43
N VAL A 167 -8.58 -14.89 -12.81
CA VAL A 167 -8.04 -15.66 -11.69
C VAL A 167 -8.97 -15.61 -10.48
N THR A 168 -9.43 -14.43 -10.07
CA THR A 168 -10.35 -14.29 -8.93
C THR A 168 -11.67 -15.01 -9.20
N TRP A 169 -12.23 -14.85 -10.40
CA TRP A 169 -13.44 -15.57 -10.80
C TRP A 169 -13.24 -17.09 -10.74
N SER A 170 -12.13 -17.60 -11.27
CA SER A 170 -11.86 -19.04 -11.33
C SER A 170 -11.73 -19.66 -9.94
N HIS A 171 -11.04 -19.00 -9.01
CA HIS A 171 -10.97 -19.42 -7.61
C HIS A 171 -12.35 -19.45 -6.94
N ASN A 172 -13.21 -18.47 -7.23
CA ASN A 172 -14.55 -18.43 -6.67
C ASN A 172 -15.43 -19.57 -7.19
N VAL A 173 -15.34 -19.88 -8.49
CA VAL A 173 -16.07 -21.02 -9.08
C VAL A 173 -15.55 -22.34 -8.52
N LEU A 174 -14.24 -22.58 -8.51
CA LEU A 174 -13.65 -23.81 -7.98
C LEU A 174 -14.03 -24.04 -6.51
N ARG A 175 -14.03 -22.97 -5.72
CA ARG A 175 -14.43 -23.05 -4.32
C ARG A 175 -15.90 -23.44 -4.16
N ARG A 176 -16.79 -22.88 -4.99
CA ARG A 176 -18.23 -23.21 -4.97
C ARG A 176 -18.48 -24.63 -5.46
N LEU A 177 -17.75 -25.09 -6.47
CA LEU A 177 -17.78 -26.49 -6.91
C LEU A 177 -17.36 -27.40 -5.75
N GLN A 178 -16.31 -27.06 -4.99
CA GLN A 178 -15.87 -27.89 -3.86
C GLN A 178 -16.90 -27.99 -2.72
N CYS A 179 -17.87 -27.07 -2.63
CA CYS A 179 -18.99 -27.14 -1.69
C CYS A 179 -20.10 -28.11 -2.11
N ASP A 180 -20.16 -28.50 -3.37
CA ASP A 180 -21.13 -29.49 -3.87
C ASP A 180 -20.60 -30.90 -3.62
N ALA A 181 -21.40 -31.74 -2.95
CA ALA A 181 -21.06 -33.12 -2.62
C ALA A 181 -20.67 -33.96 -3.85
N LYS A 182 -21.24 -33.65 -5.03
CA LYS A 182 -20.89 -34.26 -6.30
C LYS A 182 -19.46 -33.94 -6.72
N TYR A 183 -19.00 -32.72 -6.45
CA TYR A 183 -17.67 -32.24 -6.84
C TYR A 183 -16.64 -32.30 -5.71
N THR A 184 -17.05 -32.50 -4.46
CA THR A 184 -16.14 -32.81 -3.34
C THR A 184 -15.33 -34.08 -3.61
N ASN A 185 -15.96 -35.07 -4.27
CA ASN A 185 -15.31 -36.31 -4.70
C ASN A 185 -14.88 -36.30 -6.16
N ALA A 186 -15.16 -35.22 -6.90
CA ALA A 186 -14.74 -35.11 -8.29
C ALA A 186 -13.22 -35.03 -8.35
N THR A 187 -12.67 -35.68 -9.36
CA THR A 187 -11.26 -35.53 -9.69
C THR A 187 -10.97 -34.08 -10.01
N GLN A 188 -9.74 -33.66 -9.75
CA GLN A 188 -9.26 -32.33 -10.10
C GLN A 188 -9.51 -32.00 -11.59
N HIS A 189 -9.36 -33.01 -12.47
CA HIS A 189 -9.67 -32.89 -13.88
C HIS A 189 -11.14 -32.53 -14.15
N GLU A 190 -12.10 -33.16 -13.47
CA GLU A 190 -13.53 -32.86 -13.63
C GLU A 190 -13.89 -31.45 -13.16
N GLN A 191 -13.26 -30.97 -12.07
CA GLN A 191 -13.41 -29.58 -11.62
C GLN A 191 -12.91 -28.60 -12.67
N LEU A 192 -11.72 -28.86 -13.24
CA LEU A 192 -11.13 -28.02 -14.28
C LEU A 192 -11.91 -28.04 -15.59
N VAL A 193 -12.43 -29.20 -16.01
CA VAL A 193 -13.29 -29.32 -17.21
C VAL A 193 -14.59 -28.54 -17.01
N THR A 194 -15.17 -28.57 -15.81
CA THR A 194 -16.37 -27.80 -15.47
C THR A 194 -16.08 -26.30 -15.51
N LEU A 195 -14.97 -25.88 -14.89
CA LEU A 195 -14.52 -24.48 -14.92
C LEU A 195 -14.27 -23.99 -16.35
N HIS A 196 -13.59 -24.78 -17.19
CA HIS A 196 -13.36 -24.47 -18.62
C HIS A 196 -14.69 -24.33 -19.38
N GLY A 197 -15.66 -25.21 -19.10
CA GLY A 197 -17.00 -25.15 -19.68
C GLY A 197 -17.81 -23.90 -19.30
N LEU A 198 -17.45 -23.21 -18.22
CA LEU A 198 -18.06 -21.96 -17.77
C LEU A 198 -17.36 -20.71 -18.35
N LEU A 199 -16.32 -20.87 -19.14
CA LEU A 199 -15.77 -19.78 -19.96
C LEU A 199 -16.62 -19.60 -21.21
N ASP A 200 -16.71 -18.39 -21.74
CA ASP A 200 -17.33 -18.21 -23.05
C ASP A 200 -16.51 -18.88 -24.19
N PRO A 201 -17.10 -19.15 -25.36
CA PRO A 201 -16.44 -19.86 -26.45
C PRO A 201 -15.15 -19.20 -27.01
N VAL A 202 -15.00 -17.89 -26.89
CA VAL A 202 -13.79 -17.14 -27.29
C VAL A 202 -12.64 -17.45 -26.34
N LEU A 203 -12.90 -17.38 -25.03
CA LEU A 203 -11.92 -17.74 -24.00
C LEU A 203 -11.57 -19.24 -24.07
N GLN A 204 -12.57 -20.11 -24.26
CA GLN A 204 -12.36 -21.56 -24.44
C GLN A 204 -11.49 -21.92 -25.64
N LYS A 205 -11.53 -21.15 -26.73
CA LYS A 205 -10.70 -21.39 -27.92
C LYS A 205 -9.25 -21.02 -27.71
N ARG A 206 -8.97 -20.07 -26.83
CA ARG A 206 -7.62 -19.57 -26.53
C ARG A 206 -6.96 -20.36 -25.41
N LEU A 207 -7.75 -20.76 -24.43
CA LEU A 207 -7.29 -21.59 -23.33
C LEU A 207 -7.38 -23.07 -23.69
N ALA A 208 -6.24 -23.77 -23.63
CA ALA A 208 -6.21 -25.22 -23.85
C ALA A 208 -7.17 -25.93 -22.89
N ARG A 209 -7.91 -26.93 -23.40
CA ARG A 209 -8.75 -27.76 -22.55
C ARG A 209 -7.85 -28.48 -21.53
N PRO A 210 -8.17 -28.45 -20.23
CA PRO A 210 -7.33 -29.07 -19.21
C PRO A 210 -7.21 -30.58 -19.46
N LEU A 211 -6.01 -31.13 -19.30
CA LEU A 211 -5.72 -32.55 -19.42
C LEU A 211 -5.89 -33.23 -18.04
N PRO A 212 -5.99 -34.58 -17.98
CA PRO A 212 -6.13 -35.31 -16.71
C PRO A 212 -5.04 -35.01 -15.68
N GLN A 213 -3.83 -34.70 -16.13
CA GLN A 213 -2.67 -34.37 -15.30
C GLN A 213 -2.50 -32.88 -14.99
N THR A 214 -3.32 -32.00 -15.59
CA THR A 214 -3.19 -30.55 -15.40
C THR A 214 -3.54 -30.20 -13.95
N SER A 215 -2.61 -29.53 -13.28
CA SER A 215 -2.85 -29.06 -11.93
C SER A 215 -3.76 -27.80 -11.92
N ILE A 216 -4.43 -27.50 -10.80
CA ILE A 216 -5.23 -26.28 -10.66
C ILE A 216 -4.32 -25.06 -10.78
N ALA A 217 -3.13 -25.12 -10.18
CA ALA A 217 -2.15 -24.04 -10.27
C ALA A 217 -1.70 -23.77 -11.70
N GLU A 218 -1.40 -24.82 -12.48
CA GLU A 218 -1.06 -24.67 -13.90
C GLU A 218 -2.22 -24.09 -14.70
N PHE A 219 -3.45 -24.58 -14.50
CA PHE A 219 -4.61 -24.07 -15.22
C PHE A 219 -4.92 -22.60 -14.87
N VAL A 220 -4.82 -22.22 -13.59
CA VAL A 220 -5.00 -20.84 -13.14
C VAL A 220 -3.91 -19.94 -13.69
N LYS A 221 -2.67 -20.44 -13.81
CA LYS A 221 -1.59 -19.72 -14.48
C LYS A 221 -1.87 -19.52 -15.97
N ASP A 222 -2.31 -20.56 -16.67
CA ASP A 222 -2.68 -20.46 -18.09
C ASP A 222 -3.83 -19.47 -18.31
N LEU A 223 -4.78 -19.40 -17.37
CA LEU A 223 -5.83 -18.38 -17.34
C LEU A 223 -5.25 -16.97 -17.18
N ASP A 224 -4.31 -16.76 -16.26
CA ASP A 224 -3.67 -15.46 -16.02
C ASP A 224 -2.83 -15.02 -17.23
N ASP A 225 -2.05 -15.94 -17.81
CA ASP A 225 -1.27 -15.69 -19.02
C ASP A 225 -2.21 -15.34 -20.19
N THR A 226 -3.33 -16.07 -20.36
CA THR A 226 -4.36 -15.75 -21.36
C THR A 226 -5.02 -14.39 -21.09
N TYR A 227 -5.29 -14.06 -19.83
CA TYR A 227 -5.84 -12.76 -19.44
C TYR A 227 -4.90 -11.62 -19.82
N LEU A 228 -3.61 -11.75 -19.50
CA LEU A 228 -2.58 -10.78 -19.87
C LEU A 228 -2.44 -10.66 -21.38
N GLU A 229 -2.39 -11.77 -22.11
CA GLU A 229 -2.34 -11.75 -23.58
C GLU A 229 -3.55 -11.03 -24.18
N LEU A 230 -4.75 -11.26 -23.67
CA LEU A 230 -5.96 -10.59 -24.17
C LEU A 230 -5.95 -9.10 -23.85
N TYR A 231 -5.54 -8.76 -22.63
CA TYR A 231 -5.42 -7.39 -22.18
C TYR A 231 -4.42 -6.61 -23.06
N TYR A 232 -3.24 -7.19 -23.31
CA TYR A 232 -2.18 -6.56 -24.10
C TYR A 232 -2.39 -6.63 -25.61
N ALA A 233 -2.95 -7.72 -26.15
CA ALA A 233 -3.23 -7.82 -27.58
C ALA A 233 -4.33 -6.84 -28.00
N ASP A 234 -5.30 -6.58 -27.14
CA ASP A 234 -6.37 -5.62 -27.38
C ASP A 234 -5.90 -4.18 -27.14
N SER A 235 -4.97 -3.94 -26.20
CA SER A 235 -4.29 -2.63 -26.10
C SER A 235 -3.47 -2.34 -27.36
N PHE A 236 -2.70 -3.30 -27.86
CA PHE A 236 -1.91 -3.14 -29.10
C PHE A 236 -2.77 -2.92 -30.34
N LYS A 237 -3.88 -3.66 -30.51
CA LYS A 237 -4.79 -3.45 -31.64
C LYS A 237 -5.53 -2.12 -31.56
N ARG A 238 -5.85 -1.65 -30.35
CA ARG A 238 -6.41 -0.31 -30.15
C ARG A 238 -5.37 0.77 -30.47
N ASP A 239 -4.07 0.56 -30.21
CA ASP A 239 -3.02 1.49 -30.63
C ASP A 239 -2.86 1.54 -32.15
N GLU A 240 -2.93 0.39 -32.83
CA GLU A 240 -2.87 0.32 -34.30
C GLU A 240 -4.07 1.04 -34.95
N MET A 241 -5.29 0.87 -34.41
CA MET A 241 -6.49 1.57 -34.89
C MET A 241 -6.59 3.04 -34.44
N ALA A 242 -6.03 3.41 -33.28
CA ALA A 242 -5.97 4.80 -32.80
C ALA A 242 -4.95 5.65 -33.59
N THR A 243 -4.05 5.00 -34.33
CA THR A 243 -3.11 5.67 -35.24
C THR A 243 -3.83 6.25 -36.46
N GLU A 244 -5.01 5.74 -36.84
CA GLU A 244 -5.80 6.25 -37.98
C GLU A 244 -6.98 7.17 -37.57
N ALA A 245 -7.41 7.13 -36.30
CA ALA A 245 -8.47 7.99 -35.78
C ALA A 245 -8.00 8.77 -34.54
N GLY A 246 -7.30 9.88 -34.75
CA GLY A 246 -7.15 10.98 -33.79
C GLY A 246 -6.93 10.60 -32.32
N LYS A 247 -5.76 10.04 -31.99
CA LYS A 247 -5.13 9.98 -30.65
C LYS A 247 -6.08 10.03 -29.44
N SER A 248 -6.78 8.93 -29.18
CA SER A 248 -7.08 8.57 -27.79
C SER A 248 -5.88 7.76 -27.26
N SER A 249 -4.96 8.41 -26.56
CA SER A 249 -3.86 7.70 -25.88
C SER A 249 -4.46 6.70 -24.90
N ILE A 250 -4.21 5.41 -25.13
CA ILE A 250 -4.61 4.37 -24.18
C ILE A 250 -3.89 4.66 -22.86
N TRP A 251 -4.64 4.71 -21.77
CA TRP A 251 -4.06 4.95 -20.45
C TRP A 251 -3.50 3.65 -19.89
N ILE A 252 -2.18 3.53 -19.84
CA ILE A 252 -1.48 2.37 -19.29
C ILE A 252 -0.87 2.75 -17.94
N PRO A 253 -1.46 2.32 -16.80
CA PRO A 253 -1.01 2.73 -15.47
C PRO A 253 0.45 2.40 -15.17
N SER A 254 0.98 1.29 -15.70
CA SER A 254 2.38 0.89 -15.50
C SER A 254 3.38 1.78 -16.24
N GLU A 255 2.96 2.43 -17.34
CA GLU A 255 3.78 3.41 -18.06
C GLU A 255 3.73 4.79 -17.41
N VAL A 256 2.58 5.13 -16.82
CA VAL A 256 2.41 6.36 -16.03
C VAL A 256 3.20 6.25 -14.73
N GLY A 257 2.99 5.18 -13.97
CA GLY A 257 3.55 4.98 -12.63
C GLY A 257 2.46 4.88 -11.56
N TYR A 258 2.85 4.36 -10.39
CA TYR A 258 1.97 4.07 -9.28
C TYR A 258 2.20 4.98 -8.09
N PHE A 259 1.12 5.40 -7.45
CA PHE A 259 1.13 6.07 -6.15
C PHE A 259 0.84 5.06 -5.05
N ALA A 260 1.86 4.77 -4.25
CA ALA A 260 1.86 3.82 -3.15
C ALA A 260 2.40 4.53 -1.89
N PRO A 261 1.56 5.33 -1.20
CA PRO A 261 2.02 6.08 -0.04
C PRO A 261 2.37 5.10 1.07
N ASP A 262 3.66 5.07 1.43
CA ASP A 262 4.19 4.36 2.58
C ASP A 262 5.03 5.33 3.40
N GLN A 263 4.63 5.53 4.66
CA GLN A 263 5.32 6.42 5.58
C GLN A 263 6.58 5.79 6.18
N THR A 264 6.76 4.48 6.03
CA THR A 264 7.89 3.73 6.61
C THR A 264 9.11 3.67 5.70
N LEU A 265 8.94 3.98 4.42
CA LEU A 265 10.00 3.88 3.43
C LEU A 265 10.67 5.24 3.21
N THR A 266 11.99 5.20 3.06
CA THR A 266 12.87 6.36 2.87
C THR A 266 12.90 6.88 1.43
N HIS A 267 12.26 6.19 0.48
CA HIS A 267 12.40 6.47 -0.95
C HIS A 267 11.21 7.24 -1.54
N HIS A 268 11.36 8.54 -1.75
CA HIS A 268 10.31 9.38 -2.35
C HIS A 268 9.76 8.85 -3.68
N VAL A 269 10.66 8.39 -4.55
CA VAL A 269 10.37 7.79 -5.83
C VAL A 269 11.37 6.67 -6.06
N HIS A 270 10.90 5.50 -6.48
CA HIS A 270 11.77 4.39 -6.85
C HIS A 270 11.22 3.65 -8.07
N ARG A 271 12.05 2.79 -8.66
CA ARG A 271 11.62 1.90 -9.75
C ARG A 271 11.64 0.46 -9.29
N GLU A 272 10.53 -0.22 -9.49
CA GLU A 272 10.41 -1.66 -9.24
C GLU A 272 9.99 -2.33 -10.55
N HIS A 273 10.78 -3.30 -11.02
CA HIS A 273 10.52 -4.00 -12.29
C HIS A 273 10.32 -3.05 -13.50
N GLY A 274 11.01 -1.90 -13.50
CA GLY A 274 10.91 -0.88 -14.55
C GLY A 274 9.72 0.08 -14.41
N ILE A 275 8.83 -0.16 -13.44
CA ILE A 275 7.66 0.68 -13.16
C ILE A 275 8.03 1.72 -12.09
N LEU A 276 7.56 2.95 -12.27
CA LEU A 276 7.81 4.05 -11.34
C LEU A 276 6.82 4.00 -10.18
N TYR A 277 7.32 4.04 -8.95
CA TYR A 277 6.53 4.10 -7.73
C TYR A 277 6.82 5.40 -6.97
N PHE A 278 5.75 6.09 -6.58
CA PHE A 278 5.78 7.32 -5.82
C PHE A 278 5.24 7.07 -4.42
N GLN A 279 6.04 7.40 -3.41
CA GLN A 279 5.63 7.36 -2.00
C GLN A 279 5.26 8.75 -1.50
N ASP A 280 5.86 9.78 -2.09
CA ASP A 280 5.54 11.17 -1.82
C ASP A 280 4.40 11.65 -2.73
N VAL A 281 3.33 12.15 -2.10
CA VAL A 281 2.17 12.69 -2.80
C VAL A 281 2.51 13.93 -3.62
N TYR A 282 3.45 14.77 -3.15
CA TYR A 282 3.84 15.97 -3.87
C TYR A 282 4.61 15.63 -5.15
N ALA A 283 5.55 14.68 -5.06
CA ALA A 283 6.24 14.14 -6.23
C ALA A 283 5.27 13.53 -7.25
N PHE A 284 4.31 12.71 -6.79
CA PHE A 284 3.31 12.11 -7.67
C PHE A 284 2.45 13.16 -8.36
N VAL A 285 1.91 14.14 -7.62
CA VAL A 285 1.06 15.20 -8.18
C VAL A 285 1.84 16.07 -9.17
N ASN A 286 3.08 16.44 -8.87
CA ASN A 286 3.91 17.22 -9.79
C ASN A 286 4.20 16.46 -11.08
N TYR A 287 4.48 15.16 -10.98
CA TYR A 287 4.67 14.31 -12.14
C TYR A 287 3.39 14.16 -12.98
N MET A 288 2.24 13.99 -12.33
CA MET A 288 0.95 13.93 -13.03
C MET A 288 0.58 15.26 -13.70
N ARG A 289 0.98 16.39 -13.12
CA ARG A 289 0.84 17.72 -13.74
C ARG A 289 1.67 17.82 -15.02
N ALA A 290 2.91 17.31 -15.01
CA ALA A 290 3.73 17.23 -16.23
C ALA A 290 3.09 16.33 -17.30
N ILE A 291 2.52 15.19 -16.91
CA ILE A 291 1.77 14.32 -17.85
C ILE A 291 0.56 15.07 -18.45
N ALA A 292 -0.14 15.87 -17.64
CA ALA A 292 -1.29 16.66 -18.08
C ALA A 292 -0.97 17.72 -19.14
N GLU A 293 0.31 18.10 -19.32
CA GLU A 293 0.73 18.99 -20.41
C GLU A 293 0.66 18.29 -21.77
N THR A 294 0.74 16.96 -21.80
CA THR A 294 0.80 16.15 -23.02
C THR A 294 -0.42 15.26 -23.24
N THR A 295 -1.14 14.96 -22.16
CA THR A 295 -2.30 14.06 -22.15
C THR A 295 -3.55 14.85 -21.77
N ARG A 296 -4.69 14.51 -22.39
CA ARG A 296 -5.94 15.20 -22.09
C ARG A 296 -6.33 15.02 -20.61
N GLU A 297 -6.73 16.12 -19.99
CA GLU A 297 -7.10 16.16 -18.57
C GLU A 297 -8.22 15.17 -18.20
N ASP A 298 -9.20 15.00 -19.09
CA ASP A 298 -10.32 14.09 -18.89
C ASP A 298 -9.90 12.62 -18.88
N ALA A 299 -8.89 12.26 -19.68
CA ALA A 299 -8.30 10.93 -19.69
C ALA A 299 -7.59 10.64 -18.36
N ILE A 300 -6.78 11.59 -17.87
CA ILE A 300 -6.10 11.46 -16.57
C ILE A 300 -7.13 11.32 -15.46
N ARG A 301 -8.09 12.24 -15.40
CA ARG A 301 -9.09 12.29 -14.34
C ARG A 301 -9.95 11.02 -14.25
N THR A 302 -10.30 10.45 -15.41
CA THR A 302 -11.09 9.21 -15.46
C THR A 302 -10.27 8.01 -15.00
N ASN A 303 -8.97 7.98 -15.27
CA ASN A 303 -8.14 6.79 -15.10
C ASN A 303 -7.13 6.85 -13.92
N LEU A 304 -6.97 7.99 -13.25
CA LEU A 304 -5.96 8.17 -12.20
C LEU A 304 -6.09 7.14 -11.06
N TYR A 305 -7.31 6.71 -10.75
CA TYR A 305 -7.55 5.69 -9.71
C TYR A 305 -6.84 4.36 -10.01
N LEU A 306 -6.56 4.05 -11.27
CA LEU A 306 -5.82 2.85 -11.68
C LEU A 306 -4.33 2.92 -11.30
N CYS A 307 -3.82 4.12 -11.04
CA CYS A 307 -2.45 4.35 -10.58
C CYS A 307 -2.31 4.20 -9.06
N LEU A 308 -3.40 4.06 -8.30
CA LEU A 308 -3.35 3.96 -6.84
C LEU A 308 -2.99 2.54 -6.40
N ARG A 309 -2.13 2.42 -5.38
CA ARG A 309 -1.73 1.15 -4.77
C ARG A 309 -1.81 1.24 -3.24
N ASP A 310 -1.81 0.08 -2.59
CA ASP A 310 -1.78 -0.08 -1.14
C ASP A 310 -2.76 0.84 -0.40
N LYS A 311 -2.26 1.72 0.47
CA LYS A 311 -3.08 2.65 1.28
C LYS A 311 -3.88 3.64 0.43
N ALA A 312 -3.37 4.05 -0.73
CA ALA A 312 -4.12 4.92 -1.63
C ALA A 312 -5.28 4.18 -2.31
N LEU A 313 -5.07 2.93 -2.69
CA LEU A 313 -6.15 2.10 -3.26
C LEU A 313 -7.19 1.74 -2.21
N GLU A 314 -6.77 1.40 -0.99
CA GLU A 314 -7.66 1.13 0.15
C GLU A 314 -8.56 2.34 0.42
N TRP A 315 -7.99 3.55 0.48
CA TRP A 315 -8.75 4.79 0.63
C TRP A 315 -9.78 4.98 -0.50
N TRP A 316 -9.38 4.81 -1.76
CA TRP A 316 -10.29 4.94 -2.90
C TRP A 316 -11.44 3.94 -2.90
N VAL A 317 -11.17 2.68 -2.53
CA VAL A 317 -12.17 1.60 -2.59
C VAL A 317 -13.07 1.61 -1.35
N ALA A 318 -12.49 1.74 -0.17
CA ALA A 318 -13.18 1.50 1.11
C ALA A 318 -13.67 2.77 1.79
N GLU A 319 -13.01 3.92 1.59
CA GLU A 319 -13.33 5.15 2.31
C GLU A 319 -14.15 6.14 1.50
N LEU A 320 -13.92 6.22 0.18
CA LEU A 320 -14.68 7.13 -0.67
C LEU A 320 -16.05 6.56 -1.06
N SER A 321 -17.08 7.37 -0.87
CA SER A 321 -18.42 7.10 -1.38
C SER A 321 -18.46 7.14 -2.91
N SER A 322 -19.48 6.52 -3.51
CA SER A 322 -19.70 6.60 -4.96
C SER A 322 -19.86 8.05 -5.46
N GLN A 323 -20.45 8.94 -4.66
CA GLN A 323 -20.59 10.34 -5.02
C GLN A 323 -19.24 11.08 -5.01
N GLU A 324 -18.39 10.83 -4.03
CA GLU A 324 -17.05 11.45 -3.96
C GLU A 324 -16.16 10.97 -5.12
N ARG A 325 -16.21 9.67 -5.44
CA ARG A 325 -15.52 9.11 -6.61
C ARG A 325 -16.01 9.74 -7.91
N GLN A 326 -17.31 9.95 -8.05
CA GLN A 326 -17.87 10.65 -9.20
C GLN A 326 -17.44 12.12 -9.25
N ASN A 327 -17.40 12.81 -8.09
CA ASN A 327 -16.94 14.19 -8.01
C ASN A 327 -15.47 14.33 -8.42
N LEU A 328 -14.61 13.39 -8.00
CA LEU A 328 -13.20 13.33 -8.43
C LEU A 328 -13.06 13.14 -9.94
N ARG A 329 -13.99 12.41 -10.56
CA ARG A 329 -14.00 12.18 -12.01
C ARG A 329 -14.56 13.34 -12.84
N THR A 330 -15.17 14.35 -12.22
CA THR A 330 -15.82 15.47 -12.92
C THR A 330 -15.19 16.83 -12.64
N LYS A 331 -14.55 17.03 -11.48
CA LYS A 331 -13.83 18.27 -11.14
C LYS A 331 -12.54 18.45 -11.96
N PRO A 332 -12.04 19.68 -12.15
CA PRO A 332 -10.69 19.90 -12.66
C PRO A 332 -9.64 19.16 -11.84
N LEU A 333 -8.50 18.77 -12.43
CA LEU A 333 -7.46 18.00 -11.73
C LEU A 333 -6.94 18.72 -10.48
N GLU A 334 -6.67 20.03 -10.58
CA GLU A 334 -6.15 20.83 -9.46
C GLU A 334 -7.14 20.86 -8.29
N ASP A 335 -8.41 21.18 -8.53
CA ASP A 335 -9.45 21.28 -7.49
C ASP A 335 -10.03 19.92 -7.05
N GLY A 336 -9.69 18.86 -7.80
CA GLY A 336 -10.18 17.51 -7.62
C GLY A 336 -9.08 16.60 -7.11
N TRP A 337 -8.55 15.77 -8.01
CA TRP A 337 -7.57 14.73 -7.67
C TRP A 337 -6.33 15.25 -6.95
N PHE A 338 -5.70 16.31 -7.45
CA PHE A 338 -4.43 16.78 -6.91
C PHE A 338 -4.60 17.35 -5.51
N HIS A 339 -5.57 18.24 -5.31
CA HIS A 339 -5.90 18.77 -4.00
C HIS A 339 -6.28 17.67 -3.00
N ILE A 340 -7.19 16.76 -3.37
CA ILE A 340 -7.68 15.74 -2.44
C ILE A 340 -6.58 14.73 -2.08
N LEU A 341 -5.73 14.33 -3.03
CA LEU A 341 -4.60 13.47 -2.74
C LEU A 341 -3.64 14.15 -1.76
N GLN A 342 -3.28 15.40 -2.00
CA GLN A 342 -2.41 16.17 -1.10
C GLN A 342 -3.02 16.30 0.30
N VAL A 343 -4.29 16.69 0.42
CA VAL A 343 -4.98 16.81 1.72
C VAL A 343 -5.05 15.46 2.45
N ARG A 344 -5.19 14.34 1.74
CA ARG A 344 -5.31 13.03 2.37
C ARG A 344 -3.97 12.43 2.77
N PHE A 345 -2.96 12.57 1.92
CA PHE A 345 -1.69 11.86 2.04
C PHE A 345 -0.51 12.79 2.36
N HIS A 346 -0.75 14.05 2.71
CA HIS A 346 0.32 14.88 3.25
C HIS A 346 0.82 14.30 4.58
N PRO A 347 2.12 14.45 4.89
CA PRO A 347 2.65 14.14 6.22
C PRO A 347 1.93 14.95 7.30
N ILE A 348 1.67 14.33 8.45
CA ILE A 348 1.08 14.99 9.62
C ILE A 348 1.95 16.19 10.01
N GLU A 349 1.35 17.38 10.18
CA GLU A 349 2.08 18.64 10.42
C GLU A 349 2.95 18.55 11.68
N GLU A 350 2.43 18.02 12.78
CA GLU A 350 3.17 17.89 14.03
C GLU A 350 4.42 17.02 13.88
N VAL A 351 4.29 15.90 13.13
CA VAL A 351 5.42 15.01 12.84
C VAL A 351 6.40 15.69 11.90
N ALA A 352 5.92 16.46 10.92
CA ALA A 352 6.79 17.21 10.03
C ALA A 352 7.58 18.30 10.76
N ASP A 353 6.96 19.04 11.68
CA ASP A 353 7.61 20.08 12.48
C ASP A 353 8.71 19.49 13.37
N GLU A 354 8.40 18.38 14.07
CA GLU A 354 9.35 17.66 14.90
C GLU A 354 10.55 17.18 14.06
N GLN A 355 10.29 16.54 12.93
CA GLN A 355 11.36 16.06 12.04
C GLN A 355 12.20 17.21 11.48
N LEU A 356 11.60 18.35 11.12
CA LEU A 356 12.35 19.51 10.62
C LEU A 356 13.25 20.14 11.69
N TYR A 357 12.84 20.10 12.96
CA TYR A 357 13.61 20.67 14.06
C TYR A 357 14.72 19.73 14.55
N GLU A 358 14.45 18.43 14.59
CA GLU A 358 15.34 17.44 15.17
C GLU A 358 16.40 16.93 14.20
N THR A 359 16.08 16.85 12.91
CA THR A 359 16.99 16.24 11.95
C THR A 359 18.03 17.23 11.46
N LYS A 360 19.29 16.84 11.62
CA LYS A 360 20.44 17.53 11.02
C LYS A 360 21.22 16.56 10.15
N TYR A 361 21.78 17.07 9.07
CA TYR A 361 22.67 16.30 8.23
C TYR A 361 24.12 16.67 8.52
N GLY A 362 24.85 15.70 9.05
CA GLY A 362 26.21 15.88 9.54
C GLY A 362 27.19 14.83 9.04
N TRP A 363 28.42 14.93 9.51
CA TRP A 363 29.48 13.97 9.15
C TRP A 363 29.15 12.53 9.53
N ASP A 364 28.36 12.32 10.58
CA ASP A 364 27.95 10.97 10.98
C ASP A 364 27.03 10.31 9.94
N ALA A 365 26.14 11.07 9.31
CA ALA A 365 25.34 10.59 8.18
C ALA A 365 26.20 10.28 6.94
N VAL A 366 27.24 11.09 6.68
CA VAL A 366 28.20 10.84 5.60
C VAL A 366 29.00 9.55 5.87
N LYS A 367 29.48 9.33 7.11
CA LYS A 367 30.21 8.11 7.52
C LYS A 367 29.33 6.86 7.45
N ALA A 368 28.03 7.00 7.70
CA ALA A 368 27.03 5.94 7.55
C ALA A 368 26.63 5.70 6.08
N GLU A 369 27.26 6.39 5.12
CA GLU A 369 26.95 6.32 3.69
C GLU A 369 25.50 6.66 3.34
N TYR A 370 24.83 7.47 4.17
CA TYR A 370 23.46 7.90 3.89
C TYR A 370 23.46 9.03 2.86
N PRO A 371 22.85 8.90 1.67
CA PRO A 371 22.96 9.93 0.62
C PRO A 371 22.30 11.26 1.00
N ALA A 372 23.05 12.37 0.91
CA ALA A 372 22.57 13.69 1.29
C ALA A 372 21.35 14.17 0.49
N VAL A 373 21.27 13.79 -0.80
CA VAL A 373 20.14 14.12 -1.68
C VAL A 373 18.85 13.44 -1.22
N VAL A 374 18.94 12.17 -0.79
CA VAL A 374 17.77 11.42 -0.28
C VAL A 374 17.25 12.08 0.98
N TRP A 375 18.15 12.41 1.92
CA TRP A 375 17.79 13.17 3.11
C TRP A 375 17.18 14.54 2.79
N ALA A 376 17.78 15.29 1.87
CA ALA A 376 17.29 16.62 1.48
C ALA A 376 15.88 16.57 0.85
N HIS A 377 15.58 15.54 0.06
CA HIS A 377 14.22 15.31 -0.44
C HIS A 377 13.24 14.97 0.70
N THR A 378 13.69 14.27 1.74
CA THR A 378 12.86 13.99 2.93
C THR A 378 12.54 15.29 3.66
N MET A 379 13.53 16.15 3.86
CA MET A 379 13.32 17.47 4.45
C MET A 379 12.39 18.34 3.61
N LEU A 380 12.54 18.32 2.28
CA LEU A 380 11.64 19.05 1.38
C LEU A 380 10.19 18.61 1.54
N ARG A 381 9.95 17.29 1.63
CA ARG A 381 8.61 16.72 1.88
C ARG A 381 8.01 17.24 3.19
N HIS A 382 8.81 17.31 4.26
CA HIS A 382 8.34 17.84 5.55
C HIS A 382 8.07 19.35 5.49
N HIS A 383 8.92 20.13 4.80
CA HIS A 383 8.68 21.56 4.58
C HIS A 383 7.37 21.80 3.82
N GLN A 384 7.08 21.01 2.78
CA GLN A 384 5.86 21.12 1.99
C GLN A 384 4.60 20.77 2.81
N ALA A 385 4.73 19.96 3.86
CA ALA A 385 3.63 19.63 4.77
C ALA A 385 3.25 20.79 5.70
N MET A 386 4.20 21.64 6.08
CA MET A 386 4.04 22.67 7.12
C MET A 386 3.34 23.97 6.68
N LYS A 387 2.81 23.99 5.43
CA LYS A 387 2.15 25.07 4.65
C LYS A 387 2.89 25.34 3.34
N PRO A 388 2.21 25.86 2.30
CA PRO A 388 2.86 26.28 1.07
C PRO A 388 3.86 27.41 1.35
N SER A 389 5.12 27.04 1.53
CA SER A 389 6.25 27.95 1.64
C SER A 389 6.75 28.28 0.25
N ARG A 390 7.43 29.42 0.10
CA ARG A 390 8.13 29.70 -1.16
C ARG A 390 9.30 28.72 -1.26
N LEU A 391 9.54 28.15 -2.45
CA LEU A 391 10.66 27.24 -2.70
C LEU A 391 11.97 27.73 -2.06
N PHE A 392 12.31 29.01 -2.20
CA PHE A 392 13.49 29.59 -1.57
C PHE A 392 13.58 29.36 -0.06
N ALA A 393 12.49 29.53 0.69
CA ALA A 393 12.46 29.33 2.13
C ALA A 393 12.58 27.84 2.51
N GLU A 394 12.02 26.95 1.70
CA GLU A 394 12.18 25.49 1.86
C GLU A 394 13.65 25.10 1.64
N LEU A 395 14.26 25.53 0.54
CA LEU A 395 15.67 25.24 0.23
C LEU A 395 16.60 25.84 1.29
N LEU A 396 16.32 27.05 1.77
CA LEU A 396 17.08 27.69 2.84
C LEU A 396 16.95 26.93 4.17
N GLY A 397 15.75 26.41 4.48
CA GLY A 397 15.52 25.54 5.63
C GLY A 397 16.38 24.28 5.58
N ILE A 398 16.38 23.59 4.43
CA ILE A 398 17.22 22.41 4.18
C ILE A 398 18.72 22.77 4.32
N TRP A 399 19.16 23.88 3.72
CA TRP A 399 20.56 24.33 3.83
C TRP A 399 20.98 24.58 5.29
N ASN A 400 20.12 25.25 6.08
CA ASN A 400 20.39 25.52 7.50
C ASN A 400 20.44 24.24 8.36
N ALA A 401 19.83 23.14 7.91
CA ALA A 401 19.82 21.87 8.62
C ALA A 401 21.08 21.01 8.36
N PHE A 402 21.96 21.40 7.44
CA PHE A 402 23.32 20.85 7.36
C PHE A 402 24.18 21.36 8.51
N GLU A 403 25.14 20.56 8.98
CA GLU A 403 26.17 21.03 9.92
C GLU A 403 27.01 22.16 9.32
N PRO A 404 27.47 23.16 10.13
CA PRO A 404 28.21 24.31 9.63
C PRO A 404 29.42 23.95 8.75
N GLU A 405 30.14 22.89 9.08
CA GLU A 405 31.31 22.41 8.33
C GLU A 405 30.94 21.93 6.93
N LEU A 406 29.75 21.33 6.75
CA LEU A 406 29.24 20.90 5.46
C LEU A 406 28.66 22.08 4.67
N GLN A 407 28.08 23.06 5.36
CA GLN A 407 27.56 24.28 4.74
C GLN A 407 28.65 25.09 4.03
N GLU A 408 29.90 25.05 4.50
CA GLU A 408 31.03 25.75 3.84
C GLU A 408 31.26 25.28 2.40
N ASP A 409 31.04 23.99 2.15
CA ASP A 409 31.17 23.38 0.83
C ASP A 409 29.91 23.53 -0.04
N LEU A 410 28.76 23.81 0.58
CA LEU A 410 27.47 23.84 -0.08
C LEU A 410 27.03 25.27 -0.38
N GLU A 411 26.89 25.60 -1.67
CA GLU A 411 26.38 26.92 -2.08
C GLU A 411 25.02 27.21 -1.44
N LYS A 412 24.94 28.34 -0.73
CA LYS A 412 23.71 28.81 -0.10
C LYS A 412 22.65 29.10 -1.18
N PRO A 413 21.42 28.57 -1.04
CA PRO A 413 20.38 28.85 -2.01
C PRO A 413 20.02 30.33 -2.03
N THR A 414 19.61 30.80 -3.21
CA THR A 414 19.13 32.16 -3.47
C THR A 414 17.69 32.09 -4.01
N GLU A 415 17.02 33.23 -4.15
CA GLU A 415 15.67 33.28 -4.73
C GLU A 415 15.58 32.72 -6.16
N ASN A 416 16.71 32.69 -6.89
CA ASN A 416 16.81 32.16 -8.25
C ASN A 416 17.28 30.70 -8.31
N THR A 417 17.62 30.09 -7.16
CA THR A 417 18.10 28.71 -7.12
C THR A 417 16.93 27.76 -7.39
N SER A 418 17.03 26.98 -8.47
CA SER A 418 16.04 25.94 -8.77
C SER A 418 16.23 24.72 -7.86
N LEU A 419 15.15 23.97 -7.62
CA LEU A 419 15.20 22.72 -6.87
C LEU A 419 16.23 21.74 -7.48
N ALA A 420 16.20 21.57 -8.81
CA ALA A 420 17.13 20.69 -9.51
C ALA A 420 18.59 21.13 -9.37
N GLY A 421 18.85 22.44 -9.46
CA GLY A 421 20.19 23.00 -9.25
C GLY A 421 20.70 22.79 -7.83
N PHE A 422 19.83 22.98 -6.83
CA PHE A 422 20.17 22.76 -5.43
C PHE A 422 20.47 21.28 -5.13
N MET A 423 19.62 20.36 -5.59
CA MET A 423 19.83 18.91 -5.38
C MET A 423 21.09 18.41 -6.09
N ALA A 424 21.38 18.89 -7.31
CA ALA A 424 22.62 18.55 -8.01
C ALA A 424 23.87 19.08 -7.27
N ASN A 425 23.77 20.26 -6.66
CA ASN A 425 24.85 20.80 -5.83
C ASN A 425 25.10 19.95 -4.58
N ILE A 426 24.03 19.54 -3.88
CA ILE A 426 24.12 18.61 -2.74
C ILE A 426 24.80 17.30 -3.16
N ASP A 427 24.40 16.71 -4.28
CA ASP A 427 24.98 15.44 -4.75
C ASP A 427 26.48 15.57 -5.06
N LYS A 428 26.86 16.66 -5.71
CA LYS A 428 28.27 16.98 -6.01
C LYS A 428 29.09 17.10 -4.71
N CYS A 429 28.59 17.82 -3.71
CA CYS A 429 29.29 18.00 -2.44
C CYS A 429 29.33 16.70 -1.63
N TYR A 430 28.25 15.91 -1.63
CA TYR A 430 28.21 14.62 -0.97
C TYR A 430 29.27 13.65 -1.49
N ASN A 431 29.45 13.57 -2.82
CA ASN A 431 30.49 12.74 -3.43
C ASN A 431 31.90 13.17 -2.98
N LYS A 432 32.14 14.48 -2.83
CA LYS A 432 33.37 15.03 -2.28
C LYS A 432 33.56 14.62 -0.81
N TRP A 433 32.56 14.82 0.05
CA TRP A 433 32.63 14.48 1.48
C TRP A 433 32.84 12.98 1.70
N ARG A 434 32.13 12.14 0.95
CA ARG A 434 32.26 10.68 1.01
C ARG A 434 33.68 10.24 0.65
N TRP A 435 34.29 10.87 -0.37
CA TRP A 435 35.68 10.61 -0.74
C TRP A 435 36.65 10.95 0.40
N PHE A 436 36.49 12.12 1.05
CA PHE A 436 37.32 12.50 2.20
C PHE A 436 37.24 11.49 3.35
N VAL A 437 36.03 11.06 3.74
CA VAL A 437 35.83 10.07 4.80
C VAL A 437 36.48 8.73 4.46
N MET A 438 36.47 8.32 3.19
CA MET A 438 37.14 7.10 2.75
C MET A 438 38.67 7.20 2.77
N THR A 439 39.22 8.38 2.47
CA THR A 439 40.68 8.58 2.44
C THR A 439 41.27 8.73 3.83
N ASP A 440 40.55 9.32 4.78
CA ASP A 440 41.01 9.54 6.16
C ASP A 440 40.97 8.26 7.04
N ARG A 441 40.37 7.17 6.52
CA ARG A 441 40.36 5.83 7.14
C ARG A 441 41.60 4.98 6.82
N LYS A 442 42.51 5.46 5.96
CA LYS A 442 43.77 4.79 5.61
C LYS A 442 44.94 5.45 6.32
#